data_AF-A0A8C5YE52-F1
#
_entry.id   AF-A0A8C5YE52-F1
#
_cell.length_a   1.000
_cell.length_b   1.000
_cell.length_c   1.000
_cell.angle_alpha   90.00
_cell.angle_beta   90.00
_cell.angle_gamma   90.00
#
_symmetry.space_group_name_H-M   'P 1'
#
loop_
_entity.id
_entity.type
_entity.pdbx_description
1 polymer ?
#
loop_
_entity_poly.entity_id
_entity_poly.type
_entity_poly.pdbx_seq_one_letter_code
_entity_poly.pdbx_strand_id
1 'polypeptide(L)'
;MAAKAAYVLLLLGLAARGPAGAAKMKVVEEPNTFGMNNLFVPQSSRLQPRREPAPVSGPEHLFRLAGKCFSLVESMYKYEFCPFHNVTQHEQTFRWNAYSGILGIWQEWEITNNTFAGMWMKDGDSCRSRSRQSKVELTCGKSNRLAHVSEPSTCVYSLTFETPLVCHPHSLLVYPALPEALQQRWDQVEQDLADELITPQGYEKLLRAIFEDAGYLMTPGENGPVLQEGAPAGLGFETLETCRKAHAELSKEVKRLRSLLAQHGIRHAKPTGTSSSEHLAHDTPTDRPPVQPRGDPGLRGSFL
;
A
#
# COMPACT_ATOMS: atom_id res chain seq x y z
N MET A 1 52.66 31.03 -90.60
CA MET A 1 51.70 31.85 -89.83
C MET A 1 51.30 31.07 -88.60
N ALA A 2 51.65 31.61 -87.43
CA ALA A 2 51.40 31.03 -86.12
C ALA A 2 49.97 31.35 -85.66
N ALA A 3 49.29 30.39 -85.04
CA ALA A 3 48.21 30.68 -84.10
C ALA A 3 48.09 29.51 -83.12
N LYS A 4 48.71 29.70 -81.95
CA LYS A 4 48.54 28.88 -80.75
C LYS A 4 47.09 29.03 -80.27
N ALA A 5 46.35 27.92 -80.18
CA ALA A 5 45.08 27.92 -79.45
C ALA A 5 45.39 27.63 -77.97
N ALA A 6 45.22 28.66 -77.15
CA ALA A 6 45.50 28.64 -75.72
C ALA A 6 44.43 27.85 -74.96
N TYR A 7 44.92 27.10 -73.99
CA TYR A 7 44.21 26.34 -72.97
C TYR A 7 43.42 27.30 -72.07
N VAL A 8 42.09 27.15 -71.99
CA VAL A 8 41.26 27.83 -70.99
C VAL A 8 40.57 26.74 -70.17
N LEU A 9 41.20 26.40 -69.04
CA LEU A 9 40.63 25.61 -67.96
C LEU A 9 39.60 26.48 -67.23
N LEU A 10 38.32 26.31 -67.53
CA LEU A 10 37.23 26.83 -66.72
C LEU A 10 37.06 25.93 -65.49
N LEU A 11 37.61 26.38 -64.35
CA LEU A 11 37.34 25.80 -63.04
C LEU A 11 35.92 26.18 -62.59
N LEU A 12 34.95 25.31 -62.89
CA LEU A 12 33.63 25.36 -62.27
C LEU A 12 33.74 24.86 -60.82
N GLY A 13 33.88 25.82 -59.90
CA GLY A 13 33.77 25.58 -58.45
C GLY A 13 32.33 25.21 -58.08
N LEU A 14 32.00 23.92 -58.15
CA LEU A 14 30.81 23.38 -57.50
C LEU A 14 31.07 23.37 -55.99
N ALA A 15 30.48 24.34 -55.30
CA ALA A 15 30.39 24.34 -53.84
C ALA A 15 29.66 23.06 -53.41
N ALA A 16 30.42 22.10 -52.88
CA ALA A 16 29.88 20.93 -52.21
C ALA A 16 29.06 21.40 -51.00
N ARG A 17 27.73 21.41 -51.13
CA ARG A 17 26.84 21.42 -49.98
C ARG A 17 27.16 20.17 -49.17
N GLY A 18 27.84 20.35 -48.05
CA GLY A 18 28.11 19.27 -47.10
C GLY A 18 26.80 18.57 -46.69
N PRO A 19 26.88 17.30 -46.28
CA PRO A 19 25.70 16.57 -45.84
C PRO A 19 25.08 17.33 -44.67
N ALA A 20 23.81 17.71 -44.82
CA ALA A 20 23.03 18.16 -43.69
C ALA A 20 23.11 17.05 -42.64
N GLY A 21 23.77 17.35 -41.52
CA GLY A 21 23.87 16.42 -40.41
C GLY A 21 22.46 15.99 -40.04
N ALA A 22 22.14 14.72 -40.28
CA ALA A 22 20.95 14.11 -39.73
C ALA A 22 21.11 14.14 -38.22
N ALA A 23 20.57 15.18 -37.59
CA ALA A 23 20.44 15.23 -36.15
C ALA A 23 19.66 13.98 -35.76
N LYS A 24 20.34 13.04 -35.09
CA LYS A 24 19.68 11.93 -34.42
C LYS A 24 18.80 12.56 -33.34
N MET A 25 17.57 12.88 -33.68
CA MET A 25 16.52 13.09 -32.69
C MET A 25 16.34 11.75 -31.98
N LYS A 26 17.00 11.61 -30.83
CA LYS A 26 16.56 10.65 -29.83
C LYS A 26 15.20 11.18 -29.40
N VAL A 27 14.13 10.54 -29.85
CA VAL A 27 12.80 10.76 -29.27
C VAL A 27 13.00 10.58 -27.77
N VAL A 28 12.84 11.68 -27.05
CA VAL A 28 12.81 11.67 -25.60
C VAL A 28 11.58 10.87 -25.27
N GLU A 29 11.76 9.62 -24.81
CA GLU A 29 10.72 8.97 -24.02
C GLU A 29 10.28 9.98 -22.98
N GLU A 30 8.96 10.20 -22.96
CA GLU A 30 8.23 11.30 -22.35
C GLU A 30 8.90 11.88 -21.09
N PRO A 31 8.79 13.19 -20.84
CA PRO A 31 9.04 13.69 -19.50
C PRO A 31 8.04 12.96 -18.60
N ASN A 32 8.53 11.97 -17.85
CA ASN A 32 7.79 11.25 -16.83
C ASN A 32 7.37 12.26 -15.75
N THR A 33 6.31 13.00 -16.04
CA THR A 33 5.77 14.06 -15.18
C THR A 33 4.82 13.47 -14.13
N PHE A 34 4.65 12.15 -14.13
CA PHE A 34 3.71 11.44 -13.27
C PHE A 34 4.38 10.34 -12.43
N GLY A 35 5.71 10.38 -12.28
CA GLY A 35 6.44 9.52 -11.35
C GLY A 35 6.43 10.11 -9.95
N MET A 36 6.06 9.30 -8.95
CA MET A 36 5.85 9.66 -7.55
C MET A 36 7.10 10.18 -6.77
N ASN A 37 8.14 10.69 -7.43
CA ASN A 37 9.35 11.26 -6.80
C ASN A 37 10.02 12.38 -7.61
N ASN A 38 9.29 13.18 -8.41
CA ASN A 38 9.85 14.42 -8.94
C ASN A 38 9.63 15.56 -7.94
N LEU A 39 10.71 16.04 -7.32
CA LEU A 39 10.75 17.23 -6.45
C LEU A 39 10.36 18.54 -7.16
N PHE A 40 10.05 18.49 -8.46
CA PHE A 40 9.75 19.63 -9.33
C PHE A 40 8.35 19.60 -9.97
N VAL A 41 7.49 18.64 -9.61
CA VAL A 41 6.06 18.68 -10.02
C VAL A 41 5.27 19.49 -8.98
N PRO A 42 4.47 20.50 -9.37
CA PRO A 42 3.67 21.25 -8.41
C PRO A 42 2.71 20.31 -7.67
N GLN A 43 2.71 20.41 -6.33
CA GLN A 43 1.93 19.57 -5.41
C GLN A 43 0.41 19.58 -5.68
N SER A 44 -0.09 20.52 -6.49
CA SER A 44 -1.50 20.64 -6.89
C SER A 44 -2.01 19.55 -7.83
N SER A 45 -1.13 18.68 -8.35
CA SER A 45 -1.50 17.59 -9.28
C SER A 45 -1.63 16.21 -8.62
N ARG A 46 -1.33 16.09 -7.32
CA ARG A 46 -1.39 14.80 -6.62
C ARG A 46 -2.82 14.51 -6.20
N LEU A 47 -3.42 13.49 -6.82
CA LEU A 47 -4.75 12.99 -6.47
C LEU A 47 -4.84 12.73 -4.96
N GLN A 48 -5.84 13.32 -4.31
CA GLN A 48 -6.09 13.15 -2.88
C GLN A 48 -7.21 12.13 -2.68
N PRO A 49 -6.94 10.99 -2.03
CA PRO A 49 -7.98 10.02 -1.71
C PRO A 49 -8.96 10.59 -0.67
N ARG A 50 -10.23 10.20 -0.78
CA ARG A 50 -11.31 10.66 0.12
C ARG A 50 -11.18 10.09 1.53
N ARG A 51 -10.54 8.94 1.64
CA ARG A 51 -10.25 8.24 2.88
C ARG A 51 -8.92 7.52 2.78
N GLU A 52 -8.39 7.13 3.93
CA GLU A 52 -7.25 6.23 3.95
C GLU A 52 -7.65 4.82 3.46
N PRO A 53 -6.74 4.09 2.81
CA PRO A 53 -6.93 2.69 2.50
C PRO A 53 -7.10 1.86 3.78
N ALA A 54 -7.83 0.76 3.69
CA ALA A 54 -7.88 -0.20 4.78
C ALA A 54 -6.47 -0.74 5.11
N PRO A 55 -6.24 -1.24 6.33
CA PRO A 55 -4.99 -1.93 6.65
C PRO A 55 -4.70 -3.07 5.67
N VAL A 56 -3.42 -3.37 5.47
CA VAL A 56 -3.00 -4.51 4.66
C VAL A 56 -3.44 -5.79 5.38
N SER A 57 -4.27 -6.59 4.73
CA SER A 57 -4.79 -7.86 5.25
C SER A 57 -4.89 -8.90 4.13
N GLY A 58 -5.03 -10.17 4.50
CA GLY A 58 -5.16 -11.30 3.57
C GLY A 58 -3.88 -12.14 3.48
N PRO A 59 -3.62 -12.80 2.35
CA PRO A 59 -2.48 -13.70 2.22
C PRO A 59 -1.14 -12.98 2.34
N GLU A 60 -0.32 -13.37 3.33
CA GLU A 60 0.94 -12.69 3.66
C GLU A 60 1.92 -12.61 2.48
N HIS A 61 1.96 -13.64 1.64
CA HIS A 61 2.83 -13.68 0.47
C HIS A 61 2.54 -12.57 -0.55
N LEU A 62 1.36 -11.93 -0.51
CA LEU A 62 0.99 -10.78 -1.34
C LEU A 62 1.46 -9.45 -0.75
N PHE A 63 1.82 -9.36 0.53
CA PHE A 63 2.19 -8.09 1.19
C PHE A 63 3.43 -7.45 0.56
N ARG A 64 4.28 -8.26 -0.09
CA ARG A 64 5.44 -7.77 -0.88
C ARG A 64 5.07 -6.92 -2.10
N LEU A 65 3.79 -6.90 -2.48
CA LEU A 65 3.24 -6.03 -3.52
C LEU A 65 2.81 -4.67 -2.96
N ALA A 66 2.58 -4.56 -1.65
CA ALA A 66 2.26 -3.29 -1.02
C ALA A 66 3.40 -2.27 -1.24
N GLY A 67 3.01 -1.03 -1.52
CA GLY A 67 3.95 0.06 -1.84
C GLY A 67 4.56 0.01 -3.24
N LYS A 68 4.20 -0.97 -4.08
CA LYS A 68 4.56 -1.01 -5.50
C LYS A 68 3.35 -0.65 -6.34
N CYS A 69 3.59 -0.01 -7.47
CA CYS A 69 2.54 0.40 -8.41
C CYS A 69 2.84 -0.14 -9.80
N PHE A 70 1.79 -0.58 -10.49
CA PHE A 70 1.87 -1.22 -11.80
C PHE A 70 0.96 -0.47 -12.77
N SER A 71 1.53 0.02 -13.86
CA SER A 71 0.79 0.80 -14.85
C SER A 71 0.50 0.02 -16.11
N LEU A 72 -0.69 0.23 -16.68
CA LEU A 72 -1.08 -0.22 -18.02
C LEU A 72 -1.58 0.99 -18.80
N VAL A 73 -1.07 1.19 -20.01
CA VAL A 73 -1.61 2.17 -20.95
C VAL A 73 -2.53 1.44 -21.91
N GLU A 74 -3.80 1.83 -21.93
CA GLU A 74 -4.81 1.26 -22.81
C GLU A 74 -5.57 2.40 -23.48
N SER A 75 -5.50 2.45 -24.81
CA SER A 75 -6.01 3.55 -25.63
C SER A 75 -5.40 4.91 -25.18
N MET A 76 -6.22 5.84 -24.72
CA MET A 76 -5.83 7.19 -24.28
C MET A 76 -5.66 7.33 -22.77
N TYR A 77 -5.74 6.24 -22.00
CA TYR A 77 -5.67 6.25 -20.55
C TYR A 77 -4.52 5.40 -20.04
N LYS A 78 -3.82 5.91 -19.03
CA LYS A 78 -2.88 5.16 -18.20
C LYS A 78 -3.57 4.84 -16.89
N TYR A 79 -3.76 3.55 -16.64
CA TYR A 79 -4.22 3.04 -15.36
C TYR A 79 -3.01 2.71 -14.51
N GLU A 80 -3.07 3.01 -13.22
CA GLU A 80 -2.06 2.61 -12.24
C GLU A 80 -2.75 1.93 -11.07
N PHE A 81 -2.29 0.71 -10.77
CA PHE A 81 -2.78 -0.08 -9.65
C PHE A 81 -1.66 -0.24 -8.63
N CYS A 82 -1.91 0.20 -7.41
CA CYS A 82 -1.06 -0.01 -6.25
C CYS A 82 -1.78 -0.95 -5.27
N PRO A 83 -1.40 -2.25 -5.20
CA PRO A 83 -2.02 -3.21 -4.29
C PRO A 83 -2.06 -2.70 -2.85
N PHE A 84 -3.21 -2.89 -2.19
CA PHE A 84 -3.50 -2.41 -0.83
C PHE A 84 -3.51 -0.88 -0.65
N HIS A 85 -3.52 -0.10 -1.73
CA HIS A 85 -3.57 1.36 -1.68
C HIS A 85 -4.73 1.92 -2.50
N ASN A 86 -4.56 2.12 -3.79
CA ASN A 86 -5.58 2.68 -4.67
C ASN A 86 -5.39 2.25 -6.14
N VAL A 87 -6.40 2.55 -6.95
CA VAL A 87 -6.38 2.49 -8.41
C VAL A 87 -6.60 3.90 -8.94
N THR A 88 -5.74 4.35 -9.86
CA THR A 88 -5.85 5.66 -10.51
C THR A 88 -5.94 5.53 -12.02
N GLN A 89 -6.55 6.55 -12.64
CA GLN A 89 -6.65 6.72 -14.08
C GLN A 89 -6.10 8.08 -14.45
N HIS A 90 -5.25 8.11 -15.46
CA HIS A 90 -4.63 9.32 -16.01
C HIS A 90 -4.81 9.36 -17.52
N GLU A 91 -5.60 10.31 -18.02
CA GLU A 91 -5.70 10.59 -19.45
C GLU A 91 -4.34 11.07 -19.99
N GLN A 92 -3.86 10.44 -21.06
CA GLN A 92 -2.55 10.73 -21.67
C GLN A 92 -2.60 11.85 -22.72
N THR A 93 -3.73 12.52 -22.88
CA THR A 93 -3.85 13.61 -23.86
C THR A 93 -3.08 14.84 -23.39
N PHE A 94 -2.43 15.56 -24.31
CA PHE A 94 -1.72 16.81 -24.01
C PHE A 94 -2.68 18.00 -23.81
N ARG A 95 -3.80 17.76 -23.14
CA ARG A 95 -4.79 18.79 -22.79
C ARG A 95 -4.43 19.37 -21.44
N TRP A 96 -4.57 20.69 -21.29
CA TRP A 96 -4.34 21.36 -20.01
C TRP A 96 -5.29 20.89 -18.90
N ASN A 97 -6.42 20.26 -19.27
CA ASN A 97 -7.45 19.72 -18.39
C ASN A 97 -7.65 18.20 -18.56
N ALA A 98 -6.60 17.45 -18.89
CA ALA A 98 -6.64 16.00 -18.97
C ALA A 98 -7.21 15.39 -17.67
N TYR A 99 -8.14 14.43 -17.79
CA TYR A 99 -8.74 13.82 -16.62
C TYR A 99 -7.70 12.99 -15.85
N SER A 100 -7.64 13.20 -14.53
CA SER A 100 -6.92 12.33 -13.60
C SER A 100 -7.81 12.08 -12.40
N GLY A 101 -7.94 10.83 -11.99
CA GLY A 101 -8.83 10.49 -10.88
C GLY A 101 -8.60 9.12 -10.27
N ILE A 102 -9.22 8.93 -9.10
CA ILE A 102 -9.13 7.69 -8.33
C ILE A 102 -10.34 6.82 -8.69
N LEU A 103 -10.08 5.60 -9.16
CA LEU A 103 -11.12 4.61 -9.51
C LEU A 103 -11.54 3.74 -8.34
N GLY A 104 -10.76 3.76 -7.25
CA GLY A 104 -11.08 3.08 -6.00
C GLY A 104 -9.90 3.08 -5.02
N ILE A 105 -10.22 2.90 -3.75
CA ILE A 105 -9.30 2.84 -2.62
C ILE A 105 -9.47 1.46 -1.97
N TRP A 106 -8.37 0.81 -1.61
CA TRP A 106 -8.39 -0.52 -1.00
C TRP A 106 -9.33 -0.56 0.23
N GLN A 107 -10.18 -1.59 0.27
CA GLN A 107 -11.18 -1.75 1.32
C GLN A 107 -11.22 -3.17 1.87
N GLU A 108 -11.60 -4.14 1.04
CA GLU A 108 -11.91 -5.49 1.49
C GLU A 108 -11.64 -6.52 0.38
N TRP A 109 -11.55 -7.78 0.80
CA TRP A 109 -11.50 -8.91 -0.10
C TRP A 109 -12.91 -9.35 -0.51
N GLU A 110 -13.04 -9.86 -1.72
CA GLU A 110 -14.16 -10.70 -2.10
C GLU A 110 -13.79 -12.15 -1.82
N ILE A 111 -14.56 -12.82 -0.97
CA ILE A 111 -14.36 -14.23 -0.64
C ILE A 111 -15.50 -15.04 -1.24
N THR A 112 -15.17 -16.07 -2.01
CA THR A 112 -16.14 -17.03 -2.57
C THR A 112 -15.61 -18.43 -2.33
N ASN A 113 -16.46 -19.32 -1.82
CA ASN A 113 -16.09 -20.71 -1.52
C ASN A 113 -14.79 -20.84 -0.71
N ASN A 114 -14.62 -20.03 0.34
CA ASN A 114 -13.42 -20.03 1.20
C ASN A 114 -12.10 -19.69 0.47
N THR A 115 -12.20 -19.01 -0.66
CA THR A 115 -11.06 -18.51 -1.45
C THR A 115 -11.17 -17.01 -1.70
N PHE A 116 -10.02 -16.33 -1.74
CA PHE A 116 -9.94 -14.93 -2.15
C PHE A 116 -10.16 -14.83 -3.66
N ALA A 117 -11.33 -14.32 -4.06
CA ALA A 117 -11.73 -14.17 -5.45
C ALA A 117 -11.27 -12.83 -6.07
N GLY A 118 -11.17 -11.77 -5.26
CA GLY A 118 -10.73 -10.48 -5.75
C GLY A 118 -10.57 -9.43 -4.65
N MET A 119 -10.03 -8.29 -5.04
CA MET A 119 -9.83 -7.13 -4.18
C MET A 119 -10.86 -6.05 -4.54
N TRP A 120 -11.67 -5.62 -3.57
CA TRP A 120 -12.57 -4.50 -3.74
C TRP A 120 -11.88 -3.18 -3.40
N MET A 121 -11.86 -2.29 -4.40
CA MET A 121 -11.37 -0.92 -4.30
C MET A 121 -12.59 0.01 -4.40
N LYS A 122 -13.03 0.64 -3.31
CA LYS A 122 -14.25 1.49 -3.30
C LYS A 122 -13.91 2.94 -2.94
N ASP A 123 -14.92 3.81 -2.91
CA ASP A 123 -14.77 5.22 -2.53
C ASP A 123 -13.77 6.01 -3.38
N GLY A 124 -13.72 5.71 -4.67
CA GLY A 124 -13.04 6.56 -5.65
C GLY A 124 -13.75 7.89 -5.85
N ASP A 125 -13.36 8.62 -6.89
CA ASP A 125 -13.93 9.91 -7.20
C ASP A 125 -15.43 9.84 -7.47
N SER A 126 -16.15 10.93 -7.16
CA SER A 126 -17.59 11.03 -7.43
C SER A 126 -17.86 10.84 -8.91
N CYS A 127 -18.85 10.00 -9.20
CA CYS A 127 -19.31 9.67 -10.53
C CYS A 127 -20.84 9.63 -10.52
N ARG A 128 -21.45 10.79 -10.84
CA ARG A 128 -22.89 11.03 -10.74
C ARG A 128 -23.40 10.83 -9.30
N SER A 129 -24.20 9.79 -9.06
CA SER A 129 -24.82 9.47 -7.76
C SER A 129 -24.03 8.47 -6.92
N ARG A 130 -22.92 7.93 -7.43
CA ARG A 130 -22.08 6.94 -6.72
C ARG A 130 -20.61 7.33 -6.80
N SER A 131 -19.81 6.79 -5.90
CA SER A 131 -18.35 6.84 -6.03
C SER A 131 -17.90 5.79 -7.05
N ARG A 132 -16.81 6.06 -7.77
CA ARG A 132 -16.16 5.03 -8.58
C ARG A 132 -15.70 3.86 -7.71
N GLN A 133 -15.80 2.66 -8.24
CA GLN A 133 -15.33 1.45 -7.59
C GLN A 133 -14.68 0.52 -8.61
N SER A 134 -13.69 -0.24 -8.17
CA SER A 134 -12.94 -1.16 -9.01
C SER A 134 -12.84 -2.52 -8.31
N LYS A 135 -13.06 -3.59 -9.07
CA LYS A 135 -12.76 -4.95 -8.64
C LYS A 135 -11.46 -5.39 -9.30
N VAL A 136 -10.51 -5.86 -8.52
CA VAL A 136 -9.24 -6.39 -9.04
C VAL A 136 -9.22 -7.90 -8.86
N GLU A 137 -9.16 -8.63 -9.96
CA GLU A 137 -8.97 -10.08 -10.00
C GLU A 137 -7.48 -10.41 -10.10
N LEU A 138 -7.00 -11.32 -9.24
CA LEU A 138 -5.62 -11.77 -9.23
C LEU A 138 -5.49 -13.05 -10.07
N THR A 139 -4.67 -13.03 -11.10
CA THR A 139 -4.46 -14.18 -11.99
C THR A 139 -3.00 -14.62 -12.02
N CYS A 140 -2.77 -15.92 -12.23
CA CYS A 140 -1.41 -16.45 -12.36
C CYS A 140 -0.74 -15.88 -13.62
N GLY A 141 0.44 -15.29 -13.44
CA GLY A 141 1.23 -14.75 -14.54
C GLY A 141 2.73 -14.88 -14.31
N LYS A 142 3.53 -14.68 -15.37
CA LYS A 142 5.00 -14.78 -15.31
C LYS A 142 5.66 -13.61 -14.57
N SER A 143 4.99 -12.47 -14.53
CA SER A 143 5.48 -11.22 -13.93
C SER A 143 4.34 -10.47 -13.26
N ASN A 144 4.67 -9.62 -12.30
CA ASN A 144 3.72 -8.71 -11.66
C ASN A 144 3.36 -7.58 -12.65
N ARG A 145 2.15 -7.59 -13.21
CA ARG A 145 1.68 -6.52 -14.10
C ARG A 145 0.17 -6.40 -14.12
N LEU A 146 -0.31 -5.18 -14.35
CA LEU A 146 -1.70 -4.94 -14.71
C LEU A 146 -1.91 -5.41 -16.15
N ALA A 147 -2.74 -6.44 -16.35
CA ALA A 147 -2.88 -7.13 -17.62
C ALA A 147 -4.05 -6.58 -18.46
N HIS A 148 -5.16 -6.23 -17.81
CA HIS A 148 -6.35 -5.73 -18.50
C HIS A 148 -7.17 -4.81 -17.58
N VAL A 149 -7.83 -3.81 -18.17
CA VAL A 149 -8.78 -2.93 -17.49
C VAL A 149 -10.04 -2.77 -18.36
N SER A 150 -11.22 -2.88 -17.74
CA SER A 150 -12.50 -2.66 -18.41
C SER A 150 -13.47 -1.88 -17.52
N GLU A 151 -14.42 -1.18 -18.14
CA GLU A 151 -15.54 -0.52 -17.47
C GLU A 151 -16.84 -1.26 -17.84
N PRO A 152 -17.15 -2.41 -17.20
CA PRO A 152 -18.35 -3.19 -17.53
C PRO A 152 -19.65 -2.43 -17.27
N SER A 153 -19.66 -1.48 -16.34
CA SER A 153 -20.80 -0.58 -16.13
C SER A 153 -20.29 0.79 -15.69
N THR A 154 -21.05 1.84 -15.96
CA THR A 154 -20.65 3.22 -15.66
C THR A 154 -20.17 3.37 -14.21
N CYS A 155 -18.95 3.91 -14.04
CA CYS A 155 -18.27 4.10 -12.75
C CYS A 155 -17.84 2.81 -12.03
N VAL A 156 -17.95 1.63 -12.65
CA VAL A 156 -17.53 0.35 -12.09
C VAL A 156 -16.51 -0.29 -13.01
N TYR A 157 -15.32 -0.49 -12.49
CA TYR A 157 -14.18 -0.99 -13.23
C TYR A 157 -13.85 -2.42 -12.82
N SER A 158 -13.35 -3.21 -13.77
CA SER A 158 -12.81 -4.54 -13.56
C SER A 158 -11.37 -4.58 -14.07
N LEU A 159 -10.44 -4.94 -13.19
CA LEU A 159 -9.02 -5.01 -13.48
C LEU A 159 -8.55 -6.45 -13.31
N THR A 160 -7.70 -6.92 -14.22
CA THR A 160 -7.00 -8.20 -14.09
C THR A 160 -5.54 -7.94 -13.81
N PHE A 161 -5.07 -8.36 -12.64
CA PHE A 161 -3.67 -8.23 -12.23
C PHE A 161 -2.99 -9.59 -12.25
N GLU A 162 -1.97 -9.72 -13.09
CA GLU A 162 -1.18 -10.94 -13.20
C GLU A 162 -0.02 -10.91 -12.20
N THR A 163 0.17 -12.01 -11.47
CA THR A 163 1.30 -12.19 -10.57
C THR A 163 1.71 -13.66 -10.43
N PRO A 164 3.02 -13.97 -10.37
CA PRO A 164 3.48 -15.33 -10.07
C PRO A 164 3.12 -15.79 -8.65
N LEU A 165 2.74 -14.86 -7.78
CA LEU A 165 2.43 -15.13 -6.37
C LEU A 165 1.16 -15.96 -6.19
N VAL A 166 0.24 -15.90 -7.16
CA VAL A 166 -1.04 -16.62 -7.11
C VAL A 166 -1.09 -17.86 -8.01
N CYS A 167 0.06 -18.35 -8.48
CA CYS A 167 0.13 -19.50 -9.38
C CYS A 167 -0.02 -20.85 -8.68
N HIS A 168 0.23 -20.91 -7.37
CA HIS A 168 0.04 -22.15 -6.62
C HIS A 168 -1.47 -22.35 -6.34
N PRO A 169 -2.04 -23.56 -6.51
CA PRO A 169 -3.49 -23.77 -6.34
C PRO A 169 -4.01 -23.37 -4.96
N HIS A 170 -3.14 -23.39 -3.94
CA HIS A 170 -3.49 -23.06 -2.55
C HIS A 170 -3.13 -21.63 -2.13
N SER A 171 -2.64 -20.78 -3.04
CA SER A 171 -2.19 -19.42 -2.68
C SER A 171 -3.32 -18.52 -2.21
N LEU A 172 -4.55 -18.74 -2.70
CA LEU A 172 -5.72 -17.90 -2.43
C LEU A 172 -6.71 -18.56 -1.45
N LEU A 173 -6.32 -19.62 -0.75
CA LEU A 173 -7.17 -20.21 0.29
C LEU A 173 -7.23 -19.26 1.51
N VAL A 174 -8.42 -19.08 2.08
CA VAL A 174 -8.62 -18.20 3.24
C VAL A 174 -8.12 -18.83 4.52
N TYR A 175 -8.42 -20.11 4.76
CA TYR A 175 -8.06 -20.79 6.00
C TYR A 175 -6.56 -20.68 6.36
N PRO A 176 -5.61 -20.98 5.45
CA PRO A 176 -4.18 -20.86 5.77
C PRO A 176 -3.69 -19.42 5.94
N ALA A 177 -4.43 -18.42 5.44
CA ALA A 177 -4.08 -17.01 5.58
C ALA A 177 -4.52 -16.43 6.94
N LEU A 178 -5.46 -17.08 7.63
CA LEU A 178 -5.97 -16.63 8.92
C LEU A 178 -4.91 -16.79 10.03
N PRO A 179 -4.90 -15.90 11.03
CA PRO A 179 -4.16 -16.11 12.28
C PRO A 179 -4.60 -17.40 12.99
N GLU A 180 -3.68 -18.04 13.73
CA GLU A 180 -3.93 -19.32 14.42
C GLU A 180 -5.17 -19.30 15.31
N ALA A 181 -5.41 -18.20 16.05
CA ALA A 181 -6.59 -18.07 16.90
C ALA A 181 -7.91 -18.09 16.11
N LEU A 182 -7.92 -17.53 14.90
CA LEU A 182 -9.09 -17.53 14.02
C LEU A 182 -9.24 -18.85 13.25
N GLN A 183 -8.14 -19.55 12.96
CA GLN A 183 -8.18 -20.92 12.44
C GLN A 183 -8.84 -21.87 13.45
N GLN A 184 -8.42 -21.84 14.72
CA GLN A 184 -9.03 -22.66 15.77
C GLN A 184 -10.53 -22.37 15.94
N ARG A 185 -10.92 -21.09 15.82
CA ARG A 185 -12.33 -20.70 15.88
C ARG A 185 -13.10 -21.19 14.66
N TRP A 186 -12.49 -21.21 13.47
CA TRP A 186 -13.06 -21.85 12.29
C TRP A 186 -13.23 -23.36 12.54
N ASP A 187 -12.20 -24.05 13.00
CA ASP A 187 -12.25 -25.51 13.26
C ASP A 187 -13.41 -25.86 14.20
N GLN A 188 -13.64 -25.05 15.24
CA GLN A 188 -14.79 -25.22 16.13
C GLN A 188 -16.12 -25.06 15.40
N VAL A 189 -16.24 -24.07 14.51
CA VAL A 189 -17.46 -23.83 13.73
C VAL A 189 -17.74 -24.98 12.75
N GLU A 190 -16.70 -25.57 12.16
CA GLU A 190 -16.82 -26.79 11.33
C GLU A 190 -17.27 -27.99 12.17
N GLN A 191 -16.68 -28.17 13.35
CA GLN A 191 -17.07 -29.23 14.28
C GLN A 191 -18.52 -29.06 14.73
N ASP A 192 -18.94 -27.85 15.11
CA ASP A 192 -20.32 -27.55 15.51
C ASP A 192 -21.31 -27.82 14.37
N LEU A 193 -20.91 -27.59 13.11
CA LEU A 193 -21.73 -27.92 11.94
C LEU A 193 -21.83 -29.44 11.77
N ALA A 194 -20.72 -30.16 11.89
CA ALA A 194 -20.67 -31.62 11.78
C ALA A 194 -21.45 -32.32 12.89
N ASP A 195 -21.46 -31.76 14.09
CA ASP A 195 -22.24 -32.22 15.25
C ASP A 195 -23.71 -31.76 15.20
N GLU A 196 -24.12 -31.10 14.11
CA GLU A 196 -25.48 -30.58 13.88
C GLU A 196 -25.97 -29.59 14.94
N LEU A 197 -25.04 -28.92 15.64
CA LEU A 197 -25.34 -27.90 16.66
C LEU A 197 -25.73 -26.55 16.05
N ILE A 198 -25.30 -26.30 14.81
CA ILE A 198 -25.60 -25.09 14.06
C ILE A 198 -26.20 -25.41 12.69
N THR A 199 -27.00 -24.47 12.18
CA THR A 199 -27.55 -24.57 10.82
C THR A 199 -26.54 -24.09 9.78
N PRO A 200 -26.70 -24.45 8.49
CA PRO A 200 -25.85 -23.93 7.42
C PRO A 200 -25.83 -22.40 7.34
N GLN A 201 -26.96 -21.75 7.61
CA GLN A 201 -27.04 -20.28 7.69
C GLN A 201 -26.25 -19.73 8.90
N GLY A 202 -26.29 -20.44 10.03
CA GLY A 202 -25.49 -20.12 11.21
C GLY A 202 -23.99 -20.23 10.92
N TYR A 203 -23.58 -21.28 10.23
CA TYR A 203 -22.20 -21.48 9.77
C TYR A 203 -21.71 -20.32 8.90
N GLU A 204 -22.46 -19.93 7.86
CA GLU A 204 -22.10 -18.80 7.00
C GLU A 204 -21.95 -17.49 7.78
N LYS A 205 -22.86 -17.24 8.73
CA LYS A 205 -22.81 -16.05 9.59
C LYS A 205 -21.57 -16.06 10.51
N LEU A 206 -21.23 -17.21 11.09
CA LEU A 206 -20.06 -17.35 11.96
C LEU A 206 -18.75 -17.20 11.17
N LEU A 207 -18.65 -17.79 9.98
CA LEU A 207 -17.51 -17.60 9.09
C LEU A 207 -17.34 -16.13 8.69
N ARG A 208 -18.45 -15.46 8.35
CA ARG A 208 -18.41 -14.04 8.04
C ARG A 208 -17.85 -13.22 9.20
N ALA A 209 -18.26 -13.50 10.43
CA ALA A 209 -17.72 -12.84 11.61
C ALA A 209 -16.22 -13.09 11.78
N ILE A 210 -15.75 -14.31 11.50
CA ILE A 210 -14.30 -14.63 11.50
C ILE A 210 -13.55 -13.79 10.46
N PHE A 211 -14.11 -13.61 9.27
CA PHE A 211 -13.48 -12.81 8.20
C PHE A 211 -13.50 -11.31 8.49
N GLU A 212 -14.55 -10.82 9.15
CA GLU A 212 -14.63 -9.44 9.66
C GLU A 212 -13.58 -9.22 10.76
N ASP A 213 -13.44 -10.15 11.71
CA ASP A 213 -12.41 -10.09 12.77
C ASP A 213 -10.97 -10.18 12.20
N ALA A 214 -10.78 -10.89 11.08
CA ALA A 214 -9.51 -10.95 10.36
C ALA A 214 -9.21 -9.68 9.55
N GLY A 215 -10.16 -8.75 9.43
CA GLY A 215 -10.07 -7.55 8.60
C GLY A 215 -10.09 -7.87 7.09
N TYR A 216 -10.67 -9.00 6.68
CA TYR A 216 -10.82 -9.36 5.27
C TYR A 216 -12.10 -8.78 4.68
N LEU A 217 -13.15 -8.65 5.48
CA LEU A 217 -14.43 -8.06 5.12
C LEU A 217 -14.71 -6.84 6.01
N MET A 218 -15.35 -5.81 5.45
CA MET A 218 -15.81 -4.67 6.24
C MET A 218 -17.15 -4.97 6.91
N THR A 219 -17.34 -4.42 8.11
CA THR A 219 -18.61 -4.53 8.83
C THR A 219 -19.70 -3.71 8.11
N PRO A 220 -20.94 -4.22 7.99
CA PRO A 220 -22.07 -3.48 7.43
C PRO A 220 -22.46 -2.27 8.32
N GLY A 221 -21.74 -1.16 8.17
CA GLY A 221 -21.94 0.06 8.98
C GLY A 221 -20.88 1.12 8.79
N GLU A 222 -19.67 0.75 8.35
CA GLU A 222 -18.58 1.70 8.08
C GLU A 222 -18.69 2.42 6.73
N ASN A 223 -19.74 2.17 5.94
CA ASN A 223 -19.95 2.78 4.61
C ASN A 223 -20.66 4.15 4.64
N GLY A 224 -20.76 4.79 5.80
CA GLY A 224 -21.17 6.20 5.87
C GLY A 224 -19.98 7.12 5.57
N PRO A 225 -20.20 8.36 5.08
CA PRO A 225 -19.21 9.39 5.39
C PRO A 225 -19.05 9.35 6.91
N VAL A 226 -17.83 9.16 7.40
CA VAL A 226 -17.53 9.35 8.81
C VAL A 226 -17.73 10.85 9.06
N LEU A 227 -18.98 11.26 9.25
CA LEU A 227 -19.31 12.27 10.23
C LEU A 227 -18.77 11.68 11.52
N GLN A 228 -17.60 12.19 11.92
CA GLN A 228 -16.99 11.94 13.20
C GLN A 228 -17.97 12.42 14.28
N GLU A 229 -18.91 11.56 14.66
CA GLU A 229 -19.57 11.62 15.96
C GLU A 229 -19.23 10.31 16.66
N GLY A 230 -18.18 10.35 17.49
CA GLY A 230 -17.92 9.28 18.45
C GLY A 230 -16.47 8.86 18.69
N ALA A 231 -15.49 9.37 17.94
CA ALA A 231 -14.08 9.31 18.35
C ALA A 231 -13.65 10.72 18.76
N PRO A 232 -12.99 10.92 19.92
CA PRO A 232 -12.45 12.22 20.25
C PRO A 232 -11.44 12.52 19.15
N ALA A 233 -11.75 13.54 18.33
CA ALA A 233 -10.83 14.09 17.38
C ALA A 233 -9.46 14.18 18.06
N GLY A 234 -8.41 13.73 17.37
CA GLY A 234 -7.06 14.13 17.72
C GLY A 234 -7.02 15.65 17.67
N LEU A 235 -7.35 16.28 18.80
CA LEU A 235 -7.25 17.71 18.99
C LEU A 235 -5.77 18.01 19.00
N GLY A 236 -5.23 18.28 17.81
CA GLY A 236 -4.09 19.17 17.71
C GLY A 236 -4.51 20.45 18.43
N PHE A 237 -3.97 20.67 19.62
CA PHE A 237 -4.29 21.87 20.39
C PHE A 237 -3.89 23.08 19.56
N GLU A 238 -4.87 23.93 19.19
CA GLU A 238 -4.62 25.12 18.36
C GLU A 238 -3.65 26.11 19.03
N THR A 239 -3.51 26.04 20.36
CA THR A 239 -2.56 26.85 21.13
C THR A 239 -1.88 26.05 22.24
N LEU A 240 -0.69 26.48 22.65
CA LEU A 240 0.08 25.84 23.72
C LEU A 240 -0.64 25.91 25.09
N GLU A 241 -1.48 26.92 25.28
CA GLU A 241 -2.26 27.12 26.50
C GLU A 241 -3.43 26.13 26.62
N THR A 242 -4.12 25.82 25.51
CA THR A 242 -5.18 24.80 25.51
C THR A 242 -4.59 23.40 25.74
N CYS A 243 -3.41 23.12 25.17
CA CYS A 243 -2.65 21.90 25.45
C CYS A 243 -2.31 21.75 26.94
N ARG A 244 -1.78 22.82 27.55
CA ARG A 244 -1.38 22.79 28.97
C ARG A 244 -2.58 22.58 29.90
N LYS A 245 -3.73 23.20 29.61
CA LYS A 245 -4.97 22.99 30.37
C LYS A 245 -5.48 21.56 30.24
N ALA A 246 -5.55 21.03 29.03
CA ALA A 246 -5.99 19.66 28.79
C ALA A 246 -5.05 18.61 29.41
N HIS A 247 -3.74 18.85 29.36
CA HIS A 247 -2.77 17.99 30.06
C HIS A 247 -2.97 18.02 31.58
N ALA A 248 -3.27 19.18 32.16
CA ALA A 248 -3.57 19.28 33.59
C ALA A 248 -4.85 18.52 33.96
N GLU A 249 -5.92 18.66 33.17
CA GLU A 249 -7.19 17.92 33.30
C GLU A 249 -6.95 16.40 33.24
N LEU A 250 -6.25 15.94 32.19
CA LEU A 250 -5.92 14.54 31.97
C LEU A 250 -5.09 13.97 33.13
N SER A 251 -4.10 14.74 33.63
CA SER A 251 -3.26 14.31 34.74
C SER A 251 -4.05 14.09 36.04
N LYS A 252 -5.10 14.90 36.27
CA LYS A 252 -6.00 14.73 37.43
C LYS A 252 -6.85 13.48 37.26
N GLU A 253 -7.38 13.26 36.06
CA GLU A 253 -8.24 12.11 35.78
C GLU A 253 -7.46 10.78 35.86
N VAL A 254 -6.23 10.75 35.34
CA VAL A 254 -5.34 9.60 35.49
C VAL A 254 -5.07 9.29 36.97
N LYS A 255 -4.84 10.30 37.82
CA LYS A 255 -4.68 10.09 39.27
C LYS A 255 -5.94 9.52 39.91
N ARG A 256 -7.12 10.03 39.53
CA ARG A 256 -8.42 9.54 40.02
C ARG A 256 -8.62 8.07 39.65
N LEU A 257 -8.42 7.71 38.38
CA LEU A 257 -8.56 6.34 37.89
C LEU A 257 -7.56 5.39 38.56
N ARG A 258 -6.32 5.81 38.76
CA ARG A 258 -5.33 5.01 39.49
C ARG A 258 -5.74 4.76 40.94
N SER A 259 -6.32 5.75 41.62
CA SER A 259 -6.82 5.58 42.99
C SER A 259 -7.99 4.59 43.05
N LEU A 260 -8.91 4.62 42.08
CA LEU A 260 -10.01 3.65 41.97
C LEU A 260 -9.48 2.24 41.69
N LEU A 261 -8.55 2.09 40.75
CA LEU A 261 -7.92 0.80 40.47
C LEU A 261 -7.20 0.23 41.68
N ALA A 262 -6.53 1.09 42.48
CA ALA A 262 -5.88 0.68 43.71
C ALA A 262 -6.89 0.27 44.81
N GLN A 263 -8.01 0.98 44.95
CA GLN A 263 -9.09 0.62 45.88
C GLN A 263 -9.71 -0.75 45.55
N HIS A 264 -9.81 -1.08 44.25
CA HIS A 264 -10.36 -2.35 43.79
C HIS A 264 -9.31 -3.46 43.60
N GLY A 265 -8.05 -3.22 43.98
CA GLY A 265 -6.98 -4.23 43.91
C GLY A 265 -6.55 -4.63 42.48
N ILE A 266 -6.88 -3.82 41.47
CA ILE A 266 -6.61 -4.12 40.06
C ILE A 266 -5.18 -3.65 39.70
N ARG A 267 -4.29 -4.61 39.40
CA ARG A 267 -2.93 -4.32 38.95
C ARG A 267 -2.96 -3.72 37.54
N HIS A 268 -2.38 -2.53 37.37
CA HIS A 268 -2.22 -1.87 36.07
C HIS A 268 -0.75 -1.53 35.83
N ALA A 269 -0.21 -1.88 34.66
CA ALA A 269 1.16 -1.58 34.27
C ALA A 269 1.30 -0.11 33.85
N LYS A 270 2.46 0.49 34.13
CA LYS A 270 2.79 1.86 33.69
C LYS A 270 3.09 1.83 32.18
N PRO A 271 2.50 2.70 31.35
CA PRO A 271 2.88 2.81 29.95
C PRO A 271 4.30 3.35 29.84
N THR A 272 5.16 2.59 29.18
CA THR A 272 6.53 2.97 28.80
C THR A 272 6.43 3.89 27.58
N GLY A 273 6.71 5.18 27.77
CA GLY A 273 6.74 6.17 26.70
C GLY A 273 7.81 7.22 26.94
N THR A 274 8.88 7.11 26.16
CA THR A 274 9.80 8.17 25.69
C THR A 274 10.32 9.17 26.73
N SER A 275 11.52 8.90 27.24
CA SER A 275 12.39 9.91 27.85
C SER A 275 12.95 10.82 26.76
N SER A 276 12.51 12.07 26.77
CA SER A 276 13.17 13.19 26.13
C SER A 276 14.63 13.30 26.56
N SER A 277 15.46 13.68 25.58
CA SER A 277 16.86 14.09 25.69
C SER A 277 17.06 15.14 26.78
N GLU A 278 17.84 14.82 27.81
CA GLU A 278 18.57 15.81 28.59
C GLU A 278 20.04 15.42 28.67
N HIS A 279 20.86 16.37 28.25
CA HIS A 279 22.30 16.43 28.37
C HIS A 279 22.78 16.04 29.78
N LEU A 280 23.77 15.16 29.86
CA LEU A 280 24.70 15.13 30.99
C LEU A 280 26.09 14.63 30.55
N ALA A 281 26.99 15.60 30.60
CA ALA A 281 28.44 15.56 30.78
C ALA A 281 29.21 14.28 30.39
N HIS A 282 30.13 14.46 29.43
CA HIS A 282 31.30 13.60 29.27
C HIS A 282 32.19 13.69 30.52
N ASP A 283 32.25 12.60 31.29
CA ASP A 283 33.41 12.25 32.10
C ASP A 283 34.04 10.99 31.52
N THR A 284 35.31 11.12 31.12
CA THR A 284 36.16 10.05 30.58
C THR A 284 36.73 9.20 31.72
N PRO A 285 36.67 7.86 31.67
CA PRO A 285 37.53 7.02 32.50
C PRO A 285 38.62 6.33 31.68
N THR A 286 39.85 6.56 32.14
CA THR A 286 41.12 5.95 31.74
C THR A 286 41.15 4.43 31.95
N ASP A 287 41.51 3.74 30.87
CA ASP A 287 42.35 2.54 30.72
C ASP A 287 42.58 1.59 31.92
N ARG A 288 42.13 0.33 31.78
CA ARG A 288 42.69 -0.87 32.44
C ARG A 288 42.62 -2.09 31.49
N PRO A 289 43.67 -2.92 31.42
CA PRO A 289 43.83 -3.95 30.39
C PRO A 289 43.12 -5.29 30.72
N PRO A 290 42.91 -6.17 29.72
CA PRO A 290 42.06 -7.34 29.83
C PRO A 290 42.75 -8.54 30.48
N VAL A 291 42.01 -9.24 31.35
CA VAL A 291 42.40 -10.54 31.94
C VAL A 291 41.90 -11.66 31.02
N GLN A 292 42.83 -12.50 30.55
CA GLN A 292 42.56 -13.73 29.79
C GLN A 292 41.93 -14.82 30.68
N PRO A 293 40.94 -15.58 30.19
CA PRO A 293 40.57 -16.86 30.78
C PRO A 293 41.50 -17.97 30.26
N ARG A 294 42.16 -18.68 31.18
CA ARG A 294 42.91 -19.92 30.92
C ARG A 294 41.95 -21.06 30.57
N GLY A 295 42.31 -21.85 29.57
CA GLY A 295 41.65 -23.10 29.24
C GLY A 295 42.16 -24.27 30.08
N ASP A 296 41.33 -25.31 30.17
CA ASP A 296 41.73 -26.68 30.48
C ASP A 296 40.95 -27.65 29.57
N PRO A 297 41.59 -28.71 29.05
CA PRO A 297 40.96 -29.72 28.19
C PRO A 297 40.68 -31.05 28.92
N GLY A 298 39.66 -31.79 28.45
CA GLY A 298 39.39 -33.19 28.79
C GLY A 298 37.96 -33.41 29.29
N LEU A 299 37.20 -34.44 28.96
CA LEU A 299 37.45 -35.72 28.28
C LEU A 299 36.11 -36.20 27.70
N ARG A 300 36.15 -36.83 26.52
CA ARG A 300 35.02 -37.57 25.93
C ARG A 300 34.73 -38.83 26.77
N GLY A 301 33.47 -38.99 27.20
CA GLY A 301 32.92 -40.23 27.72
C GLY A 301 31.83 -40.74 26.77
N SER A 302 32.13 -41.82 26.07
CA SER A 302 31.20 -42.67 25.33
C SER A 302 30.42 -43.57 26.28
N PHE A 303 29.10 -43.63 26.12
CA PHE A 303 28.29 -44.76 26.58
C PHE A 303 27.24 -45.10 25.53
N LEU A 304 27.05 -46.42 25.44
CA LEU A 304 26.19 -47.23 24.57
C LEU A 304 24.71 -46.82 24.62
#